data_AF-A0A7V2UYK7-F1
#
_entry.id   AF-A0A7V2UYK7-F1
#
_cell.length_a   1.000
_cell.length_b   1.000
_cell.length_c   1.000
_cell.angle_alpha   90.00
_cell.angle_beta   90.00
_cell.angle_gamma   90.00
#
_symmetry.space_group_name_H-M   'P 1'
#
loop_
_entity.id
_entity.type
_entity.pdbx_description
1 polymer ?
#
loop_
_entity_poly.entity_id
_entity_poly.type
_entity_poly.pdbx_seq_one_letter_code
_entity_poly.pdbx_strand_id
1 'polypeptide(L)'
;MPEPGPVPYRRERFEVQLPADRIYSPSHCWLQREADGAWRVGFTPLAVRLLGEPVECAITTPPGSPICIGQVVGWLEGFKAVTELYGLVDGSLVGGNPDLAQDVSLLKTDPFGRGWLYRATGSPAADCTDARGYAGELDRTFDRLEAGRGPDGVAGGGPAPCD
;
A
#
# COMPACT_ATOMS: atom_id res chain seq x y z
N MET A 1 15.00 -21.19 15.80
CA MET A 1 15.69 -20.43 14.71
C MET A 1 15.37 -18.97 14.95
N PRO A 2 16.32 -18.04 14.84
CA PRO A 2 15.99 -16.61 14.91
C PRO A 2 15.01 -16.29 13.79
N GLU A 3 13.96 -15.52 14.10
CA GLU A 3 13.08 -14.98 13.07
C GLU A 3 13.92 -14.12 12.11
N PRO A 4 13.67 -14.18 10.79
CA PRO A 4 14.42 -13.37 9.84
C PRO A 4 14.28 -11.90 10.23
N GLY A 5 15.41 -11.19 10.30
CA GLY A 5 15.40 -9.75 10.54
C GLY A 5 14.84 -8.97 9.34
N PRO A 6 14.62 -7.65 9.50
CA PRO A 6 14.18 -6.79 8.40
C PRO A 6 15.10 -6.88 7.18
N VAL A 7 14.51 -6.80 5.99
CA VAL A 7 15.24 -6.75 4.71
C VAL A 7 15.51 -5.29 4.37
N PRO A 8 16.77 -4.83 4.36
CA PRO A 8 17.09 -3.48 3.91
C PRO A 8 16.89 -3.38 2.39
N TYR A 9 16.24 -2.32 1.95
CA TYR A 9 16.12 -1.97 0.54
C TYR A 9 16.58 -0.54 0.32
N ARG A 10 17.46 -0.34 -0.67
CA ARG A 10 17.93 0.99 -1.08
C ARG A 10 18.00 1.05 -2.59
N ARG A 11 17.35 2.05 -3.17
CA ARG A 11 17.48 2.38 -4.59
C ARG A 11 17.28 3.88 -4.80
N GLU A 12 18.14 4.50 -5.62
CA GLU A 12 18.21 5.95 -5.77
C GLU A 12 18.20 6.70 -4.40
N ARG A 13 17.19 7.57 -4.19
CA ARG A 13 16.90 8.34 -2.96
C ARG A 13 15.79 7.71 -2.11
N PHE A 14 15.53 6.41 -2.29
CA PHE A 14 14.59 5.64 -1.49
C PHE A 14 15.34 4.62 -0.65
N GLU A 15 15.09 4.64 0.65
CA GLU A 15 15.62 3.67 1.60
C GLU A 15 14.52 3.26 2.56
N VAL A 16 14.42 1.95 2.80
CA VAL A 16 13.42 1.39 3.71
C VAL A 16 13.94 0.10 4.32
N GLN A 17 13.62 -0.14 5.59
CA GLN A 17 13.73 -1.46 6.21
C GLN A 17 12.38 -2.15 6.05
N LEU A 18 12.34 -3.30 5.38
CA LEU A 18 11.13 -4.08 5.18
C LEU A 18 11.01 -5.13 6.28
N PRO A 19 10.06 -5.02 7.22
CA PRO A 19 9.84 -6.05 8.23
C PRO A 19 9.59 -7.45 7.61
N ALA A 20 10.21 -8.48 8.18
CA ALA A 20 10.02 -9.86 7.70
C ALA A 20 8.86 -10.60 8.39
N ASP A 21 8.18 -9.96 9.34
CA ASP A 21 7.07 -10.50 10.14
C ASP A 21 5.70 -10.38 9.44
N ARG A 22 5.70 -10.04 8.16
CA ARG A 22 4.50 -9.74 7.37
C ARG A 22 4.69 -10.12 5.91
N ILE A 23 3.58 -10.19 5.21
CA ILE A 23 3.54 -10.36 3.75
C ILE A 23 3.22 -9.03 3.08
N TYR A 24 3.49 -8.94 1.79
CA TYR A 24 3.39 -7.73 0.98
C TYR A 24 2.68 -8.01 -0.33
N SER A 25 1.80 -7.10 -0.74
CA SER A 25 1.09 -7.20 -2.01
C SER A 25 1.83 -6.49 -3.15
N PRO A 26 1.58 -6.88 -4.41
CA PRO A 26 2.03 -6.12 -5.58
C PRO A 26 1.50 -4.67 -5.60
N SER A 27 0.33 -4.43 -5.00
CA SER A 27 -0.28 -3.11 -4.81
C SER A 27 0.38 -2.24 -3.72
N HIS A 28 1.58 -2.62 -3.25
CA HIS A 28 2.36 -1.86 -2.28
C HIS A 28 1.67 -1.70 -0.92
N CYS A 29 0.94 -2.73 -0.51
CA CYS A 29 0.44 -2.88 0.86
C CYS A 29 1.24 -3.95 1.60
N TRP A 30 1.14 -3.94 2.92
CA TRP A 30 1.62 -5.00 3.79
C TRP A 30 0.46 -5.57 4.61
N LEU A 31 0.53 -6.87 4.93
CA LEU A 31 -0.41 -7.55 5.81
C LEU A 31 0.37 -8.26 6.93
N GLN A 32 0.13 -7.86 8.18
CA GLN A 32 0.72 -8.47 9.36
C GLN A 32 -0.36 -9.21 10.15
N ARG A 33 -0.12 -10.49 10.44
CA ARG A 33 -1.04 -11.31 11.22
C ARG A 33 -0.92 -10.96 12.70
N GLU A 34 -2.05 -10.72 13.35
CA GLU A 34 -2.13 -10.46 14.78
C GLU A 34 -2.49 -11.73 15.57
N ALA A 35 -2.32 -11.67 16.89
CA ALA A 35 -2.54 -12.80 17.79
C ALA A 35 -4.00 -13.31 17.79
N ASP A 36 -4.97 -12.44 17.51
CA ASP A 36 -6.39 -12.80 17.38
C ASP A 36 -6.75 -13.35 15.99
N GLY A 37 -5.76 -13.52 15.12
CA GLY A 37 -5.92 -14.10 13.78
C GLY A 37 -6.34 -13.09 12.71
N ALA A 38 -6.62 -11.84 13.07
CA ALA A 38 -6.86 -10.78 12.09
C ALA A 38 -5.55 -10.36 11.39
N TRP A 39 -5.70 -9.77 10.21
CA TRP A 39 -4.63 -9.11 9.48
C TRP A 39 -4.76 -7.61 9.68
N ARG A 40 -3.69 -6.95 10.13
CA ARG A 40 -3.52 -5.50 9.90
C ARG A 40 -3.01 -5.28 8.49
N VAL A 41 -3.68 -4.39 7.77
CA VAL A 41 -3.32 -4.00 6.42
C VAL A 41 -2.89 -2.54 6.43
N GLY A 42 -1.76 -2.22 5.80
CA GLY A 42 -1.27 -0.84 5.66
C GLY A 42 -0.53 -0.62 4.36
N PHE A 43 -0.24 0.64 4.03
CA PHE A 43 0.59 0.97 2.89
C PHE A 43 2.08 0.89 3.22
N THR A 44 2.90 0.50 2.24
CA THR A 44 4.35 0.60 2.38
C THR A 44 4.82 2.05 2.21
N PRO A 45 6.05 2.40 2.66
CA PRO A 45 6.60 3.73 2.45
C PRO A 45 6.65 4.16 0.97
N LEU A 46 6.76 3.22 0.03
CA LEU A 46 6.70 3.54 -1.39
C LEU A 46 5.30 4.05 -1.78
N ALA A 47 4.24 3.34 -1.40
CA ALA A 47 2.86 3.74 -1.70
C ALA A 47 2.57 5.15 -1.15
N VAL A 48 2.92 5.40 0.11
CA VAL A 48 2.71 6.72 0.74
C VAL A 48 3.53 7.80 0.02
N ARG A 49 4.78 7.52 -0.35
CA ARG A 49 5.61 8.47 -1.12
C ARG A 49 5.00 8.85 -2.48
N LEU A 50 4.36 7.90 -3.16
CA LEU A 50 3.69 8.12 -4.44
C LEU A 50 2.46 9.03 -4.29
N LEU A 51 1.69 8.86 -3.21
CA LEU A 51 0.53 9.70 -2.89
C LEU A 51 0.89 11.12 -2.44
N GLY A 52 2.11 11.30 -1.91
CA GLY A 52 2.55 12.56 -1.34
C GLY A 52 2.24 12.67 0.15
N GLU A 53 2.04 13.89 0.65
CA GLU A 53 1.70 14.09 2.06
C GLU A 53 0.27 13.59 2.32
N PRO A 54 0.04 12.67 3.27
CA PRO A 54 -1.31 12.22 3.61
C PRO A 54 -2.16 13.37 4.14
N VAL A 55 -3.43 13.44 3.71
CA VAL A 55 -4.39 14.48 4.09
C VAL A 55 -5.56 13.89 4.85
N GLU A 56 -6.20 12.86 4.29
CA GLU A 56 -7.38 12.25 4.88
C GLU A 56 -7.50 10.79 4.46
N CYS A 57 -7.91 9.93 5.38
CA CYS A 57 -8.13 8.51 5.15
C CYS A 57 -9.50 8.11 5.68
N ALA A 58 -10.28 7.39 4.89
CA ALA A 58 -11.58 6.89 5.32
C ALA A 58 -11.81 5.44 4.88
N ILE A 59 -12.21 4.61 5.84
CA ILE A 59 -12.77 3.28 5.58
C ILE A 59 -14.27 3.42 5.48
N THR A 60 -14.82 3.24 4.28
CA THR A 60 -16.24 3.44 3.98
C THR A 60 -17.05 2.17 4.14
N THR A 61 -16.41 0.99 4.08
CA THR A 61 -17.06 -0.29 4.34
C THR A 61 -17.29 -0.47 5.85
N PRO A 62 -18.51 -0.83 6.29
CA PRO A 62 -18.80 -1.03 7.71
C PRO A 62 -18.06 -2.23 8.32
N PRO A 63 -17.61 -2.14 9.59
CA PRO A 63 -17.14 -3.29 10.36
C PRO A 63 -18.13 -4.47 10.33
N GLY A 64 -17.60 -5.68 10.22
CA GLY A 64 -18.38 -6.92 10.08
C GLY A 64 -18.87 -7.22 8.66
N SER A 65 -18.68 -6.31 7.71
CA SER A 65 -19.08 -6.55 6.32
C SER A 65 -18.17 -7.56 5.63
N PRO A 66 -18.70 -8.41 4.73
CA PRO A 66 -17.87 -9.24 3.88
C PRO A 66 -17.03 -8.37 2.94
N ILE A 67 -15.78 -8.78 2.73
CA ILE A 67 -14.89 -8.16 1.75
C ILE A 67 -14.20 -9.23 0.91
N CYS A 68 -13.98 -8.92 -0.36
CA CYS A 68 -13.21 -9.74 -1.29
C CYS A 68 -11.91 -9.03 -1.70
N ILE A 69 -10.95 -9.82 -2.19
CA ILE A 69 -9.75 -9.26 -2.80
C ILE A 69 -10.13 -8.34 -3.96
N GLY A 70 -9.57 -7.12 -3.98
CA GLY A 70 -9.83 -6.11 -5.01
C GLY A 70 -11.14 -5.33 -4.84
N GLN A 71 -11.95 -5.61 -3.80
CA GLN A 71 -13.11 -4.78 -3.48
C GLN A 71 -12.66 -3.45 -2.86
N VAL A 72 -13.24 -2.33 -3.28
CA VAL A 72 -13.01 -1.04 -2.62
C VAL A 72 -13.60 -1.05 -1.20
N VAL A 73 -12.77 -0.77 -0.21
CA VAL A 73 -13.15 -0.71 1.21
C VAL A 73 -13.08 0.71 1.79
N GLY A 74 -12.46 1.64 1.07
CA GLY A 74 -12.22 3.02 1.51
C GLY A 74 -11.39 3.80 0.50
N TRP A 75 -10.81 4.91 0.95
CA TRP A 75 -9.94 5.77 0.15
C TRP A 75 -8.93 6.51 1.04
N LEU A 76 -7.85 6.97 0.41
CA LEU A 76 -6.81 7.81 1.00
C LEU A 76 -6.50 8.97 0.07
N GLU A 77 -6.60 10.20 0.57
CA GLU A 77 -6.18 11.42 -0.09
C GLU A 77 -4.78 11.84 0.37
N GLY A 78 -3.92 12.12 -0.59
CA GLY A 78 -2.64 12.79 -0.39
C GLY A 78 -2.50 14.01 -1.30
N PHE A 79 -1.53 14.88 -1.01
CA PHE A 79 -1.30 16.12 -1.77
C PHE A 79 -1.04 15.93 -3.28
N LYS A 80 -0.63 14.74 -3.73
CA LYS A 80 -0.39 14.48 -5.16
C LYS A 80 -1.51 13.69 -5.82
N ALA A 81 -2.21 12.85 -5.07
CA ALA A 81 -3.17 11.91 -5.63
C ALA A 81 -4.15 11.43 -4.55
N VAL A 82 -5.34 11.03 -5.00
CA VAL A 82 -6.31 10.25 -4.22
C VAL A 82 -6.26 8.82 -4.73
N THR A 83 -6.35 7.85 -3.81
CA THR A 83 -6.39 6.43 -4.17
C THR A 83 -7.49 5.70 -3.41
N GLU A 84 -8.08 4.70 -4.06
CA GLU A 84 -8.97 3.76 -3.42
C GLU A 84 -8.17 2.76 -2.57
N LEU A 85 -8.76 2.34 -1.46
CA LEU A 85 -8.23 1.27 -0.62
C LEU A 85 -8.96 -0.02 -0.98
N TYR A 86 -8.21 -1.06 -1.30
CA TYR A 86 -8.77 -2.35 -1.69
C TYR A 86 -8.66 -3.38 -0.57
N GLY A 87 -9.67 -4.26 -0.50
CA GLY A 87 -9.63 -5.48 0.29
C GLY A 87 -8.50 -6.38 -0.22
N LEU A 88 -7.68 -6.89 0.69
CA LEU A 88 -6.57 -7.82 0.40
C LEU A 88 -6.76 -9.19 1.03
N VAL A 89 -7.95 -9.45 1.57
CA VAL A 89 -8.34 -10.77 2.06
C VAL A 89 -9.74 -11.10 1.53
N ASP A 90 -9.99 -12.38 1.31
CA ASP A 90 -11.35 -12.91 1.19
C ASP A 90 -11.85 -13.30 2.57
N GLY A 91 -12.83 -12.53 3.09
CA GLY A 91 -13.36 -12.72 4.44
C GLY A 91 -14.20 -11.55 4.92
N SER A 92 -13.84 -10.95 6.05
CA SER A 92 -14.65 -9.89 6.68
C SER A 92 -13.81 -8.77 7.26
N LEU A 93 -14.27 -7.53 7.08
CA LEU A 93 -13.65 -6.34 7.62
C LEU A 93 -13.86 -6.28 9.13
N VAL A 94 -12.79 -6.09 9.90
CA VAL A 94 -12.87 -5.87 11.35
C VAL A 94 -13.07 -4.38 11.67
N GLY A 95 -12.42 -3.50 10.91
CA GLY A 95 -12.61 -2.05 11.03
C GLY A 95 -11.40 -1.24 10.56
N GLY A 96 -11.56 0.07 10.45
CA GLY A 96 -10.48 1.00 10.14
C GLY A 96 -9.61 1.34 11.35
N ASN A 97 -8.46 1.97 11.11
CA ASN A 97 -7.59 2.47 12.15
C ASN A 97 -8.14 3.77 12.76
N PRO A 98 -8.56 3.77 14.04
CA PRO A 98 -9.08 4.98 14.68
C PRO A 98 -8.01 6.07 14.85
N ASP A 99 -6.73 5.70 14.89
CA ASP A 99 -5.64 6.66 15.10
C ASP A 99 -5.46 7.60 13.90
N LEU A 100 -5.83 7.16 12.68
CA LEU A 100 -5.68 7.98 11.47
C LEU A 100 -6.65 9.15 11.40
N ALA A 101 -7.78 9.08 12.11
CA ALA A 101 -8.69 10.22 12.25
C ALA A 101 -8.12 11.32 13.15
N GLN A 102 -7.17 10.97 14.01
CA GLN A 102 -6.47 11.91 14.90
C GLN A 102 -5.16 12.39 14.29
N ASP A 103 -4.43 11.50 13.62
CA ASP A 103 -3.14 11.78 13.01
C ASP A 103 -2.92 10.92 11.75
N VAL A 104 -3.32 11.46 10.60
CA VAL A 104 -3.10 10.82 9.29
C VAL A 104 -1.61 10.74 8.93
N SER A 105 -0.75 11.57 9.55
CA SER A 105 0.69 11.59 9.27
C SER A 105 1.40 10.30 9.71
N LEU A 106 0.76 9.48 10.56
CA LEU A 106 1.21 8.14 10.93
C LEU A 106 1.45 7.24 9.72
N LEU A 107 0.69 7.41 8.64
CA LEU A 107 0.94 6.71 7.37
C LEU A 107 2.35 6.94 6.85
N LYS A 108 2.94 8.10 7.12
CA LYS A 108 4.29 8.46 6.69
C LYS A 108 5.34 8.25 7.77
N THR A 109 5.01 8.57 9.02
CA THR A 109 5.98 8.58 10.13
C THR A 109 6.16 7.21 10.80
N ASP A 110 5.13 6.37 10.78
CA ASP A 110 5.16 5.01 11.33
C ASP A 110 4.37 4.01 10.45
N PRO A 111 4.76 3.86 9.16
CA PRO A 111 3.98 3.14 8.14
C PRO A 111 3.80 1.65 8.44
N PHE A 112 4.71 1.05 9.22
CA PHE A 112 4.69 -0.38 9.57
C PHE A 112 4.18 -0.66 10.98
N GLY A 113 4.01 0.39 11.81
CA GLY A 113 3.48 0.32 13.16
C GLY A 113 2.07 0.91 13.21
N ARG A 114 1.94 2.13 13.75
CA ARG A 114 0.66 2.82 13.97
C ARG A 114 -0.03 3.29 12.69
N GLY A 115 0.67 3.40 11.57
CA GLY A 115 0.14 3.80 10.26
C GLY A 115 -0.58 2.68 9.48
N TRP A 116 -1.22 1.73 10.16
CA TRP A 116 -2.07 0.74 9.48
C TRP A 116 -3.40 1.36 9.04
N LEU A 117 -4.03 0.83 7.99
CA LEU A 117 -5.24 1.37 7.38
C LEU A 117 -6.51 0.71 7.95
N TYR A 118 -6.56 -0.61 7.88
CA TYR A 118 -7.70 -1.40 8.36
C TYR A 118 -7.27 -2.78 8.86
N ARG A 119 -8.16 -3.43 9.58
CA ARG A 119 -8.06 -4.83 10.02
C ARG A 119 -9.10 -5.68 9.31
N ALA A 120 -8.74 -6.90 8.95
CA ALA A 120 -9.67 -7.86 8.36
C ALA A 120 -9.32 -9.30 8.73
N THR A 121 -10.31 -10.19 8.73
CA THR A 121 -10.12 -11.63 8.91
C THR A 121 -10.37 -12.34 7.59
N GLY A 122 -9.66 -13.43 7.33
CA GLY A 122 -9.81 -14.19 6.09
C GLY A 122 -8.47 -14.64 5.50
N SER A 123 -8.54 -15.07 4.24
CA SER A 123 -7.39 -15.55 3.48
C SER A 123 -6.80 -14.40 2.67
N PRO A 124 -5.49 -14.10 2.81
CA PRO A 124 -4.86 -13.04 2.03
C PRO A 124 -4.74 -13.41 0.56
N ALA A 125 -4.57 -12.40 -0.29
CA ALA A 125 -4.32 -12.59 -1.71
C ALA A 125 -3.10 -13.49 -1.98
N ALA A 126 -3.26 -14.44 -2.91
CA ALA A 126 -2.28 -15.49 -3.16
C ALA A 126 -0.96 -14.98 -3.79
N ASP A 127 -1.00 -13.78 -4.36
CA ASP A 127 0.16 -13.07 -4.95
C ASP A 127 0.93 -12.25 -3.91
N CYS A 128 0.52 -12.26 -2.64
CA CYS A 128 1.31 -11.68 -1.57
C CYS A 128 2.62 -12.46 -1.38
N THR A 129 3.71 -11.73 -1.15
CA THR A 129 5.06 -12.29 -1.00
C THR A 129 5.69 -11.87 0.32
N ASP A 130 6.81 -12.51 0.69
CA ASP A 130 7.62 -12.06 1.82
C ASP A 130 8.38 -10.75 1.50
N ALA A 131 9.12 -10.23 2.47
CA ALA A 131 9.91 -9.00 2.32
C ALA A 131 10.93 -9.07 1.16
N ARG A 132 11.49 -10.25 0.84
CA ARG A 132 12.45 -10.41 -0.26
C ARG A 132 11.74 -10.42 -1.61
N GLY A 133 10.60 -11.09 -1.70
CA GLY A 133 9.74 -11.05 -2.88
C GLY A 133 9.29 -9.62 -3.18
N TYR A 134 8.90 -8.87 -2.14
CA TYR A 134 8.54 -7.47 -2.29
C TYR A 134 9.71 -6.59 -2.72
N ALA A 135 10.92 -6.80 -2.18
CA ALA A 135 12.11 -6.09 -2.65
C ALA A 135 12.33 -6.27 -4.16
N GLY A 136 12.12 -7.48 -4.68
CA GLY A 136 12.15 -7.72 -6.13
C GLY A 136 11.03 -7.01 -6.90
N GLU A 137 9.84 -6.81 -6.31
CA GLU A 137 8.80 -6.00 -6.92
C GLU A 137 9.12 -4.50 -6.91
N LEU A 138 9.78 -4.02 -5.85
CA LEU A 138 10.30 -2.65 -5.82
C LEU A 138 11.27 -2.43 -6.97
N ASP A 139 12.20 -3.36 -7.21
CA ASP A 139 13.14 -3.27 -8.33
C ASP A 139 12.39 -3.10 -9.66
N ARG A 140 11.38 -3.94 -9.92
CA ARG A 140 10.56 -3.80 -11.14
C ARG A 140 9.82 -2.47 -11.22
N THR A 141 9.29 -1.97 -10.11
CA THR A 141 8.62 -0.66 -10.08
C THR A 141 9.58 0.47 -10.41
N PHE A 142 10.78 0.51 -9.82
CA PHE A 142 11.75 1.55 -10.13
C PHE A 142 12.30 1.44 -11.56
N ASP A 143 12.55 0.21 -12.06
CA ASP A 143 12.95 0.00 -13.46
C ASP A 143 11.92 0.61 -14.44
N ARG A 144 10.62 0.41 -14.17
CA ARG A 144 9.53 0.98 -14.99
C ARG A 144 9.50 2.51 -14.92
N LEU A 145 9.70 3.08 -13.73
CA LEU A 145 9.72 4.53 -13.53
C LEU A 145 10.90 5.20 -14.24
N GLU A 146 12.05 4.54 -14.30
CA GLU A 146 13.25 5.01 -15.02
C GLU A 146 13.08 4.87 -16.54
N ALA A 147 12.55 3.74 -17.02
CA ALA A 147 12.30 3.51 -18.44
C ALA A 147 11.27 4.50 -19.02
N GLY A 148 10.30 4.95 -18.23
CA GLY A 148 9.33 5.98 -18.62
C GLY A 148 9.88 7.40 -18.72
N ARG A 149 11.14 7.65 -18.29
CA ARG A 149 11.81 8.97 -18.33
C ARG A 149 12.75 9.15 -19.53
N GLY A 150 12.46 8.52 -20.67
CA GLY A 150 13.19 8.73 -21.93
C GLY A 150 13.19 10.21 -22.38
N PRO A 151 14.18 10.66 -23.18
CA PRO A 151 14.53 12.08 -23.34
C PRO A 151 13.56 13.00 -24.12
N ASP A 152 12.38 12.56 -24.57
CA ASP A 152 11.49 13.40 -25.39
C ASP A 152 10.03 13.38 -24.91
N GLY A 153 9.73 14.30 -23.99
CA GLY A 153 8.38 14.82 -23.80
C GLY A 153 8.09 15.92 -24.81
N VAL A 154 7.98 15.58 -26.11
CA VAL A 154 7.42 16.50 -27.11
C VAL A 154 5.93 16.19 -27.24
N ALA A 155 5.12 17.14 -26.78
CA ALA A 155 3.70 17.25 -27.11
C ALA A 155 3.54 17.34 -28.64
N GLY A 156 2.71 16.47 -29.22
CA GLY A 156 2.37 16.56 -30.64
C GLY A 156 1.30 15.54 -31.02
N GLY A 157 0.08 16.02 -31.25
CA GLY A 157 -0.98 15.22 -31.87
C GLY A 157 -2.36 15.42 -31.25
N GLY A 158 -2.86 16.66 -31.20
CA GLY A 158 -4.31 16.85 -31.06
C GLY A 158 -5.00 16.35 -32.34
N PRO A 159 -6.06 15.53 -32.26
CA PRO A 159 -6.84 15.20 -33.44
C PRO A 159 -7.59 16.46 -33.94
N ALA A 160 -7.58 16.66 -35.24
CA ALA A 160 -8.25 17.76 -35.94
C ALA A 160 -9.77 17.78 -35.68
N PRO A 161 -10.43 18.95 -35.73
CA PRO A 161 -11.87 19.04 -35.56
C PRO A 161 -12.60 18.40 -36.75
N CYS A 162 -13.72 17.73 -36.47
CA CYS A 162 -14.65 17.23 -37.49
C CYS A 162 -15.27 18.38 -38.29
N ASP A 163 -15.40 18.13 -39.60
CA ASP A 163 -16.17 18.91 -40.59
C ASP A 163 -17.68 18.88 -40.27
#